data_AF-D7TS19-F1
#
_entry.id   AF-D7TS19-F1
#
_cell.length_a   1.000
_cell.length_b   1.000
_cell.length_c   1.000
_cell.angle_alpha   90.00
_cell.angle_beta   90.00
_cell.angle_gamma   90.00
#
_symmetry.space_group_name_H-M   'P 1'
#
loop_
_entity.id
_entity.type
_entity.pdbx_description
1 polymer ?
#
loop_
_entity_poly.entity_id
_entity_poly.type
_entity_poly.pdbx_seq_one_letter_code
_entity_poly.pdbx_strand_id
1 'polypeptide(L)'
;MDCLYADPDRKAYDVLGLYYGLSRTLFSPASAKVFSRFESLQKALKNYTLEGTPDDKSGVLQQGGMFVFKGKQLLYAWKDEGTGDHAPLDDIFDACCRVPVA
;
A
#
# COMPACT_ATOMS: atom_id res chain seq x y z
N MET A 1 10.24 -17.38 7.97
CA MET A 1 8.97 -16.61 8.05
C MET A 1 9.06 -15.53 9.14
N ASP A 2 10.26 -15.22 9.61
CA ASP A 2 10.49 -14.59 10.93
C ASP A 2 10.48 -13.05 10.89
N CYS A 3 10.20 -12.47 9.72
CA CYS A 3 10.23 -11.03 9.49
C CYS A 3 8.85 -10.44 9.13
N LEU A 4 7.79 -11.26 9.14
CA LEU A 4 6.43 -10.77 8.91
C LEU A 4 5.79 -10.41 10.25
N TYR A 5 5.70 -9.12 10.52
CA TYR A 5 5.01 -8.59 11.69
C TYR A 5 3.61 -8.13 11.31
N ALA A 6 2.61 -8.60 12.06
CA ALA A 6 1.26 -8.07 11.96
C ALA A 6 1.11 -6.83 12.85
N ASP A 7 0.30 -5.88 12.39
CA ASP A 7 -0.08 -4.69 13.15
C ASP A 7 -1.60 -4.71 13.39
N PRO A 8 -2.10 -5.61 14.27
CA PRO A 8 -3.54 -5.78 14.48
C PRO A 8 -4.23 -4.52 14.99
N ASP A 9 -3.49 -3.70 15.76
CA ASP A 9 -3.97 -2.44 16.32
C ASP A 9 -3.74 -1.23 15.41
N ARG A 10 -3.15 -1.42 14.21
CA ARG A 10 -2.80 -0.34 13.25
C ARG A 10 -1.88 0.75 13.83
N LYS A 11 -1.13 0.44 14.88
CA LYS A 11 -0.27 1.41 15.58
C LYS A 11 0.86 1.91 14.69
N ALA A 12 1.50 1.01 13.95
CA ALA A 12 2.55 1.40 13.01
C ALA A 12 1.94 2.15 11.83
N TYR A 13 0.80 1.68 11.32
CA TYR A 13 0.07 2.35 10.24
C TYR A 13 -0.25 3.82 10.55
N ASP A 14 -0.80 4.08 11.73
CA ASP A 14 -1.18 5.42 12.17
C ASP A 14 0.03 6.32 12.37
N VAL A 15 1.11 5.79 12.97
CA VAL A 15 2.37 6.53 13.18
C VAL A 15 3.05 6.87 11.85
N LEU A 16 3.00 5.98 10.86
CA LEU A 16 3.54 6.21 9.52
C LEU A 16 2.69 7.20 8.69
N GLY A 17 1.48 7.52 9.16
CA GLY A 17 0.60 8.49 8.53
C GLY A 17 0.18 8.07 7.12
N LEU A 18 -0.12 6.78 6.95
CA LEU A 18 -0.65 6.19 5.73
C LEU A 18 -2.10 6.62 5.49
N TYR A 19 -2.53 6.61 4.22
CA TYR A 19 -3.83 7.15 3.85
C TYR A 19 -4.96 6.15 4.06
N TYR A 20 -6.07 6.62 4.63
CA TYR A 20 -7.26 5.82 4.86
C TYR A 20 -8.51 6.54 4.32
N GLY A 21 -9.38 5.81 3.61
CA GLY A 21 -10.73 6.27 3.28
C GLY A 21 -11.10 6.26 1.80
N LEU A 22 -12.42 6.18 1.52
CA LEU A 22 -12.97 6.07 0.16
C LEU A 22 -12.59 7.24 -0.76
N SER A 23 -12.55 8.47 -0.23
CA SER A 23 -12.35 9.68 -1.03
C SER A 23 -11.00 9.68 -1.75
N ARG A 24 -9.93 9.23 -1.08
CA ARG A 24 -8.59 9.18 -1.68
C ARG A 24 -8.33 7.86 -2.42
N THR A 25 -8.93 6.76 -1.99
CA THR A 25 -8.78 5.45 -2.65
C THR A 25 -9.51 5.36 -3.99
N LEU A 26 -10.67 5.99 -4.12
CA LEU A 26 -11.49 5.92 -5.34
C LEU A 26 -11.47 7.19 -6.20
N PHE A 27 -11.10 8.35 -5.65
CA PHE A 27 -11.16 9.63 -6.38
C PHE A 27 -9.80 10.33 -6.54
N SER A 28 -8.66 9.66 -6.31
CA SER A 28 -7.37 10.23 -6.69
C SER A 28 -7.15 10.15 -8.21
N PRO A 29 -6.31 11.01 -8.81
CA PRO A 29 -5.94 10.89 -10.22
C PRO A 29 -5.32 9.52 -10.56
N ALA A 30 -4.69 8.85 -9.60
CA ALA A 30 -4.24 7.47 -9.73
C ALA A 30 -5.42 6.49 -9.79
N SER A 31 -6.49 6.73 -9.04
CA SER A 31 -7.77 6.00 -9.14
C SER A 31 -8.44 6.13 -10.51
N ALA A 32 -8.15 7.17 -11.30
CA ALA A 32 -8.65 7.27 -12.68
C ALA A 32 -8.19 6.10 -13.57
N LYS A 33 -7.02 5.50 -13.29
CA LYS A 33 -6.58 4.25 -13.95
C LYS A 33 -7.52 3.08 -13.68
N VAL A 34 -8.23 3.05 -12.54
CA VAL A 34 -9.21 2.01 -12.22
C VAL A 34 -10.41 2.07 -13.16
N PHE A 35 -10.87 3.29 -13.53
CA PHE A 35 -11.95 3.45 -14.52
C PHE A 35 -11.57 2.90 -15.90
N SER A 36 -10.31 3.05 -16.32
CA SER A 36 -9.84 2.45 -17.59
C SER A 36 -9.85 0.92 -17.60
N ARG A 37 -9.90 0.29 -16.41
CA ARG A 37 -9.88 -1.17 -16.22
C ARG A 37 -11.24 -1.73 -15.78
N PHE A 38 -12.30 -0.92 -15.77
CA PHE A 38 -13.61 -1.28 -15.21
C PHE A 38 -14.18 -2.58 -15.81
N GLU A 39 -14.07 -2.75 -17.13
CA GLU A 39 -14.59 -3.94 -17.81
C GLU A 39 -13.84 -5.23 -17.42
N SER A 40 -12.53 -5.12 -17.21
CA SER A 40 -11.68 -6.23 -16.73
C SER A 40 -11.96 -6.59 -15.27
N LEU A 41 -12.20 -5.57 -14.42
CA LEU A 41 -12.63 -5.73 -13.03
C LEU A 41 -14.00 -6.41 -12.93
N GLN A 42 -14.96 -5.99 -13.77
CA GLN A 42 -16.29 -6.58 -13.81
C GLN A 42 -16.27 -8.05 -14.25
N LYS A 43 -15.40 -8.42 -15.21
CA LYS A 43 -15.18 -9.82 -15.59
C LYS A 43 -14.52 -10.64 -14.47
N ALA A 44 -13.54 -10.07 -13.76
CA ALA A 44 -12.88 -10.75 -12.65
C ALA A 44 -13.82 -10.99 -11.45
N LEU A 45 -14.72 -10.04 -11.17
CA LEU A 45 -15.70 -10.13 -10.08
C LEU A 45 -16.78 -11.20 -10.32
N LYS A 46 -17.12 -11.51 -11.57
CA LYS A 46 -18.15 -12.54 -11.89
C LYS A 46 -17.79 -13.95 -11.40
N ASN A 47 -16.50 -14.24 -11.25
CA ASN A 47 -16.00 -15.54 -10.78
C ASN A 47 -15.36 -15.47 -9.39
N TYR A 48 -15.46 -14.31 -8.71
CA TYR A 48 -14.85 -14.11 -7.40
C TYR A 48 -15.87 -14.49 -6.31
N THR A 49 -15.67 -15.64 -5.67
CA THR A 49 -16.46 -16.03 -4.50
C THR A 49 -16.01 -15.18 -3.32
N LEU A 50 -16.89 -14.32 -2.81
CA LEU A 50 -16.61 -13.44 -1.66
C LEU A 50 -16.50 -14.18 -0.32
N GLU A 51 -16.53 -15.52 -0.30
CA GLU A 51 -16.45 -16.37 0.90
C GLU A 51 -15.15 -16.22 1.71
N GLY A 52 -14.10 -15.61 1.13
CA GLY A 52 -12.84 -15.31 1.81
C GLY A 52 -12.69 -13.87 2.30
N THR A 53 -13.70 -13.01 2.11
CA THR A 53 -13.62 -11.60 2.50
C THR A 53 -14.07 -11.46 3.96
N PRO A 54 -13.24 -10.92 4.87
CA PRO A 54 -13.66 -10.63 6.24
C PRO A 54 -14.92 -9.74 6.25
N ASP A 55 -15.79 -9.95 7.24
CA ASP A 55 -16.96 -9.06 7.46
C ASP A 55 -16.53 -7.60 7.63
N ASP A 56 -15.36 -7.40 8.24
CA ASP A 56 -14.70 -6.10 8.31
C ASP A 56 -14.02 -5.74 6.98
N LYS A 57 -14.74 -4.96 6.19
CA LYS A 57 -14.23 -4.39 4.93
C LYS A 57 -13.40 -3.12 5.15
N SER A 58 -13.20 -2.64 6.39
CA SER A 58 -12.41 -1.42 6.62
C SER A 58 -10.96 -1.54 6.14
N GLY A 59 -10.41 -2.77 6.14
CA GLY A 59 -9.08 -3.04 5.59
C GLY A 59 -8.92 -2.70 4.11
N VAL A 60 -10.00 -2.76 3.31
CA VAL A 60 -9.92 -2.47 1.86
C VAL A 60 -9.73 -0.99 1.54
N LEU A 61 -9.89 -0.11 2.54
CA LEU A 61 -9.74 1.33 2.41
C LEU A 61 -8.35 1.82 2.80
N GLN A 62 -7.49 0.91 3.28
CA GLN A 62 -6.13 1.22 3.64
C GLN A 62 -5.26 1.31 2.40
N GLN A 63 -4.48 2.38 2.30
CA GLN A 63 -3.44 2.53 1.30
C GLN A 63 -2.09 2.17 1.91
N GLY A 64 -1.26 1.52 1.10
CA GLY A 64 0.06 1.09 1.50
C GLY A 64 1.11 2.19 1.36
N GLY A 65 2.36 1.76 1.43
CA GLY A 65 3.52 2.60 1.24
C GLY A 65 4.80 1.77 1.38
N MET A 66 5.93 2.40 1.07
CA MET A 66 7.25 1.82 1.25
C MET A 66 8.09 2.74 2.13
N PHE A 67 8.72 2.16 3.14
CA PHE A 67 9.63 2.88 4.03
C PHE A 67 10.92 2.09 4.21
N VAL A 68 12.06 2.78 4.09
CA VAL A 68 13.38 2.18 4.30
C VAL A 68 14.02 2.84 5.52
N PHE A 69 14.38 2.03 6.51
CA PHE A 69 15.02 2.50 7.74
C PHE A 69 16.43 1.90 7.87
N LYS A 70 17.38 2.70 8.37
CA LYS A 70 18.68 2.24 8.88
C LYS A 70 18.73 2.49 10.38
N GLY A 71 18.49 1.44 11.16
CA GLY A 71 18.27 1.56 12.60
C GLY A 71 17.05 2.45 12.88
N LYS A 72 17.27 3.61 13.52
CA LYS A 72 16.20 4.60 13.82
C LYS A 72 16.07 5.69 12.77
N GLN A 73 16.93 5.72 11.75
CA GLN A 73 16.90 6.74 10.71
C GLN A 73 16.00 6.30 9.56
N LEU A 74 15.06 7.16 9.17
CA LEU A 74 14.27 7.02 7.94
C LEU A 74 15.12 7.49 6.76
N LEU A 75 15.34 6.62 5.78
CA LEU A 75 16.13 6.91 4.58
C LEU A 75 15.25 7.19 3.36
N TYR A 76 14.08 6.54 3.29
CA TYR A 76 13.13 6.68 2.19
C TYR A 76 11.72 6.48 2.70
N ALA A 77 10.78 7.27 2.19
CA ALA A 77 9.36 7.12 2.44
C ALA A 77 8.57 7.39 1.16
N TRP A 78 7.69 6.47 0.85
CA TRP A 78 6.68 6.57 -0.20
C TRP A 78 5.35 6.17 0.41
N LYS A 79 4.32 6.97 0.18
CA LYS A 79 2.95 6.65 0.56
C LYS A 79 2.16 6.53 -0.72
N ASP A 80 1.52 5.38 -0.91
CA ASP A 80 0.78 5.11 -2.13
C ASP A 80 -0.38 6.11 -2.20
N GLU A 81 -0.43 6.99 -3.21
CA GLU A 81 -1.49 8.01 -3.35
C GLU A 81 -2.80 7.41 -3.90
N GLY A 82 -2.78 6.16 -4.31
CA GLY A 82 -3.94 5.44 -4.81
C GLY A 82 -3.64 3.97 -5.07
N THR A 83 -4.68 3.22 -5.44
CA THR A 83 -4.55 1.80 -5.75
C THR A 83 -3.59 1.58 -6.92
N GLY A 84 -2.51 0.82 -6.67
CA GLY A 84 -1.50 0.50 -7.66
C GLY A 84 -0.41 1.56 -7.85
N ASP A 85 -0.39 2.59 -7.00
CA ASP A 85 0.68 3.59 -6.95
C ASP A 85 1.80 3.14 -6.01
N HIS A 86 2.72 2.33 -6.53
CA HIS A 86 3.79 1.75 -5.72
C HIS A 86 5.12 2.47 -5.95
N ALA A 87 5.91 2.55 -4.88
CA ALA A 87 7.27 3.04 -4.92
C ALA A 87 8.10 2.35 -6.02
N PRO A 88 8.87 3.10 -6.83
CA PRO A 88 9.78 2.52 -7.81
C PRO A 88 10.85 1.65 -7.12
N LEU A 89 11.06 0.42 -7.61
CA LEU A 89 12.04 -0.50 -7.03
C LEU A 89 13.47 0.06 -7.07
N ASP A 90 13.83 0.78 -8.12
CA ASP A 90 15.17 1.37 -8.25
C ASP A 90 15.46 2.38 -7.14
N ASP A 91 14.49 3.23 -6.79
CA ASP A 91 14.62 4.19 -5.68
C ASP A 91 14.82 3.47 -4.34
N ILE A 92 14.10 2.37 -4.14
CA ILE A 92 14.20 1.55 -2.92
C ILE A 92 15.58 0.92 -2.81
N PHE A 93 16.08 0.32 -3.90
CA PHE A 93 17.39 -0.32 -3.90
C PHE A 93 18.53 0.69 -3.75
N ASP A 94 18.39 1.87 -4.35
CA ASP A 94 19.38 2.93 -4.19
C ASP A 94 19.41 3.46 -2.74
N ALA A 95 18.24 3.63 -2.11
CA ALA A 95 18.14 4.01 -0.70
C ALA A 95 18.62 2.92 0.27
N CYS A 96 18.45 1.64 -0.07
CA CYS A 96 18.82 0.52 0.80
C CYS A 96 20.29 0.10 0.65
N CYS A 97 20.78 -0.03 -0.59
CA CYS A 97 22.01 -0.75 -0.89
C CYS A 97 23.20 0.15 -1.24
N ARG A 98 22.98 1.45 -1.53
CA ARG A 98 24.07 2.39 -1.86
C ARG A 98 24.47 3.29 -0.70
N VAL A 99 23.83 3.17 0.46
CA VAL A 99 24.21 3.92 1.66
C VAL A 99 25.47 3.29 2.25
N PRO A 100 26.59 4.04 2.39
CA PRO A 100 27.80 3.50 2.98
C PRO A 100 27.52 2.87 4.36
N VAL A 101 28.09 1.70 4.62
CA VAL A 101 28.14 1.14 5.96
C VAL A 101 29.00 2.10 6.79
N ALA A 102 28.43 2.59 7.90
CA ALA A 102 29.14 3.48 8.82
C ALA A 102 29.87 2.65 9.85
#